data_AF-A0A535DL56-F1
#
_entry.id   AF-A0A535DL56-F1
#
_cell.length_a   1.000
_cell.length_b   1.000
_cell.length_c   1.000
_cell.angle_alpha   90.00
_cell.angle_beta   90.00
_cell.angle_gamma   90.00
#
_symmetry.space_group_name_H-M   'P 1'
#
loop_
_entity.id
_entity.type
_entity.pdbx_description
1 polymer ?
#
loop_
_entity_poly.entity_id
_entity_poly.type
_entity_poly.pdbx_seq_one_letter_code
_entity_poly.pdbx_strand_id
1 'polypeptide(L)' 'MANWEYKIAYVDFRGRISSEGVEFIRQQGEHRTGFVTRYLETLGREGWEVAAVHPLVRTESSYFIMKRPAAAEATKG' A
#
# COMPACT_ATOMS: atom_id res chain seq x y z
N MET A 1 1.20 23.36 9.56
CA MET A 1 0.98 22.63 8.28
C MET A 1 0.62 21.21 8.63
N ALA A 2 -0.31 20.56 7.93
CA ALA A 2 -0.59 19.14 8.17
C ALA A 2 0.68 18.34 7.83
N ASN A 3 1.21 17.60 8.81
CA ASN A 3 2.33 16.70 8.59
C ASN A 3 1.78 15.35 8.10
N TRP A 4 2.40 14.77 7.08
CA TRP A 4 1.93 13.55 6.43
C TRP A 4 3.02 12.50 6.42
N GLU A 5 2.63 11.27 6.72
CA GLU A 5 3.44 10.08 6.46
C GLU A 5 3.04 9.48 5.11
N TYR A 6 4.02 8.94 4.39
CA TYR A 6 3.81 8.31 3.09
C TYR A 6 4.34 6.88 3.09
N LYS A 7 3.65 6.01 2.37
CA LYS A 7 4.06 4.64 2.09
C LYS A 7 3.90 4.37 0.61
N ILE A 8 4.86 3.66 0.01
CA ILE A 8 4.81 3.27 -1.40
C ILE A 8 4.83 1.75 -1.47
N ALA A 9 3.80 1.19 -2.11
CA ALA A 9 3.71 -0.22 -2.40
C ALA A 9 3.91 -0.45 -3.90
N TYR A 10 4.86 -1.31 -4.26
CA TYR A 10 4.88 -1.93 -5.57
C TYR A 10 3.82 -3.03 -5.61
N VAL A 11 2.94 -3.00 -6.60
CA VAL A 11 1.82 -3.94 -6.77
C VAL A 11 1.99 -4.64 -8.11
N ASP A 12 2.29 -5.94 -8.10
CA ASP A 12 2.12 -6.83 -9.25
C ASP A 12 0.86 -7.67 -9.01
N PHE A 13 -0.19 -7.38 -9.79
CA PHE A 13 -1.50 -8.01 -9.65
C PHE A 13 -1.46 -9.54 -9.88
N ARG A 14 -0.36 -10.08 -10.43
CA ARG A 14 -0.18 -11.52 -10.68
C ARG A 14 0.20 -12.30 -9.43
N GLY A 15 0.69 -11.64 -8.38
CA GLY A 15 0.76 -12.29 -7.08
C GLY A 15 1.73 -11.74 -6.06
N ARG A 16 2.32 -10.56 -6.27
CA ARG A 16 3.27 -10.00 -5.32
C ARG A 16 3.05 -8.52 -5.13
N ILE A 17 2.90 -8.12 -3.88
CA ILE A 17 2.95 -6.74 -3.45
C ILE A 17 4.15 -6.61 -2.51
N SER A 18 4.91 -5.53 -2.64
CA SER A 18 6.03 -5.27 -1.73
C SER A 18 6.02 -3.82 -1.27
N SER A 19 6.17 -3.60 0.03
CA SER A 19 6.25 -2.29 0.65
C SER A 19 7.23 -2.36 1.81
N GLU A 20 8.16 -1.40 1.89
CA GLU A 20 9.10 -1.26 3.03
C GLU A 20 9.89 -2.55 3.36
N GLY A 21 10.21 -3.35 2.34
CA GLY A 21 10.94 -4.61 2.51
C GLY A 21 10.07 -5.81 2.91
N VAL A 22 8.77 -5.63 3.12
CA VAL A 22 7.81 -6.71 3.41
C VAL A 22 7.08 -7.11 2.13
N GLU A 23 7.01 -8.42 1.88
CA GLU A 23 6.24 -8.99 0.77
C GLU A 23 4.87 -9.49 1.23
N PHE A 24 3.87 -9.26 0.39
CA PHE A 24 2.50 -9.73 0.55
C PHE A 24 2.13 -10.55 -0.69
N ILE A 25 1.92 -11.84 -0.48
CA ILE A 25 1.81 -12.83 -1.56
C ILE A 25 0.36 -13.25 -1.77
N ARG A 26 0.00 -13.45 -3.04
CA ARG A 26 -1.31 -13.96 -3.44
C ARG A 26 -1.45 -15.42 -3.05
N GLN A 27 -2.59 -15.75 -2.46
CA GLN A 27 -2.89 -17.11 -2.03
C GLN A 27 -3.32 -17.98 -3.21
N GLN A 28 -3.19 -19.30 -3.07
CA GLN A 28 -3.65 -20.24 -4.09
C GLN A 28 -5.16 -20.10 -4.29
N GLY A 29 -5.60 -20.01 -5.56
CA GLY A 29 -7.00 -19.82 -5.91
C GLY A 29 -7.53 -18.38 -5.72
N GLU A 30 -6.72 -17.46 -5.18
CA GLU A 30 -7.15 -16.07 -4.98
C GLU A 30 -7.20 -15.30 -6.31
N HIS A 31 -8.35 -14.67 -6.56
CA HIS A 31 -8.52 -13.75 -7.69
C HIS A 31 -7.65 -12.51 -7.50
N ARG A 32 -7.15 -11.95 -8.60
CA ARG A 32 -6.26 -10.77 -8.58
C ARG A 32 -6.88 -9.57 -7.86
N THR A 33 -8.17 -9.35 -8.05
CA THR A 33 -8.91 -8.28 -7.37
C THR A 33 -9.02 -8.55 -5.87
N GLY A 34 -9.39 -9.78 -5.46
CA GLY A 34 -9.44 -10.16 -4.05
C GLY A 34 -8.08 -10.02 -3.34
N PHE A 35 -7.01 -10.41 -4.01
CA PHE A 35 -5.64 -10.23 -3.54
C PHE A 35 -5.30 -8.77 -3.22
N VAL A 36 -5.56 -7.87 -4.16
CA VAL A 36 -5.28 -6.43 -3.96
C VAL A 36 -6.24 -5.82 -2.94
N THR A 37 -7.51 -6.21 -2.93
CA THR A 37 -8.48 -5.77 -1.90
C THR A 37 -8.00 -6.14 -0.50
N ARG A 38 -7.55 -7.38 -0.26
CA ARG A 38 -7.05 -7.83 1.05
C ARG A 38 -5.85 -7.02 1.54
N TYR A 39 -4.98 -6.63 0.60
CA TYR A 39 -3.86 -5.73 0.89
C TYR A 39 -4.35 -4.32 1.27
N LEU A 40 -5.26 -3.74 0.48
CA LEU A 40 -5.84 -2.42 0.75
C LEU A 40 -6.63 -2.36 2.06
N GLU A 41 -7.37 -3.42 2.42
CA GLU A 41 -8.05 -3.53 3.72
C GLU A 41 -7.06 -3.50 4.88
N THR A 42 -5.89 -4.13 4.72
CA THR A 42 -4.84 -4.12 5.74
C THR A 42 -4.29 -2.71 5.93
N LEU A 43 -4.00 -2.01 4.83
CA LEU A 43 -3.57 -0.62 4.85
C LEU A 43 -4.65 0.31 5.45
N GLY A 44 -5.92 0.11 5.10
CA GLY A 44 -7.04 0.88 5.65
C GLY A 44 -7.19 0.70 7.17
N ARG A 45 -7.00 -0.52 7.69
CA ARG A 45 -6.97 -0.79 9.15
C ARG A 45 -5.81 -0.08 9.86
N GLU A 46 -4.71 0.15 9.16
CA GLU A 46 -3.53 0.89 9.65
C GLU A 46 -3.66 2.43 9.46
N GLY A 47 -4.79 2.90 8.96
CA GLY A 47 -5.09 4.33 8.74
C GLY A 47 -4.49 4.90 7.46
N TRP A 48 -3.98 4.06 6.55
CA TRP A 48 -3.46 4.50 5.25
C TRP A 48 -4.59 4.69 4.23
N GLU A 49 -4.55 5.81 3.54
CA GLU A 49 -5.44 6.11 2.41
C GLU A 49 -4.67 6.17 1.09
N VAL A 50 -5.28 5.68 0.00
CA VAL A 50 -4.67 5.72 -1.33
C VAL A 50 -4.67 7.18 -1.81
N ALA A 51 -3.47 7.73 -2.01
CA ALA A 51 -3.28 9.08 -2.52
C ALA A 51 -3.17 9.12 -4.04
N ALA A 52 -2.50 8.13 -4.64
CA ALA A 52 -2.30 8.04 -6.07
C ALA A 52 -1.91 6.62 -6.50
N VAL A 53 -2.09 6.33 -7.80
CA VAL A 53 -1.63 5.10 -8.44
C VAL A 53 -0.80 5.49 -9.66
N HIS A 54 0.42 4.98 -9.74
CA HIS A 54 1.32 5.17 -10.88
C HIS A 54 1.50 3.84 -11.64
N PRO A 55 0.89 3.69 -12.83
CA PRO A 55 1.05 2.50 -13.66
C PRO A 55 2.50 2.35 -14.17
N LEU A 56 3.00 1.12 -14.23
CA LEU A 56 4.32 0.84 -14.79
C LEU A 56 4.22 0.28 -16.21
N VAL A 57 5.30 0.42 -16.97
CA VAL A 57 5.40 -0.07 -18.36
C VAL A 57 5.29 -1.60 -18.43
N ARG A 58 5.65 -2.32 -17.35
CA ARG A 58 5.36 -3.76 -17.24
C ARG A 58 3.87 -3.96 -17.01
N THR A 59 3.26 -4.79 -17.88
CA THR A 59 1.86 -5.18 -17.79
C THR A 59 1.50 -5.64 -16.38
N GLU A 60 0.36 -5.16 -15.88
CA GLU A 60 -0.24 -5.58 -14.60
C GLU A 60 0.58 -5.21 -13.35
N SER A 61 1.43 -4.17 -13.43
CA SER A 61 2.13 -3.64 -12.26
C SER A 61 2.01 -2.12 -12.10
N SER A 62 2.05 -1.65 -10.86
CA SER A 62 1.92 -0.23 -10.51
C SER A 62 2.56 0.09 -9.15
N TYR A 63 2.83 1.37 -8.90
CA TYR A 63 3.08 1.88 -7.55
C TYR A 63 1.79 2.46 -6.99
N PHE A 64 1.40 1.98 -5.82
CA PHE A 64 0.33 2.58 -5.01
C PHE A 64 1.00 3.50 -3.98
N ILE A 65 0.62 4.78 -4.02
CA ILE A 65 1.12 5.80 -3.11
C ILE A 65 0.04 5.98 -2.05
N MET A 66 0.40 5.71 -0.81
CA MET A 66 -0.47 5.82 0.35
C MET A 66 -0.03 7.02 1.19
N LYS A 67 -0.97 7.65 1.88
CA LYS A 67 -0.68 8.68 2.88
C LYS A 67 -1.50 8.45 4.15
N ARG A 68 -1.06 9.03 5.25
CA ARG A 68 -1.86 9.20 6.47
C ARG A 68 -1.37 10.43 7.24
N PRO A 69 -2.20 11.03 8.12
CA PRO A 69 -1.71 12.07 9.01
C PRO A 69 -0.52 11.55 9.80
N ALA A 70 0.58 12.30 9.83
CA ALA A 70 1.71 11.95 10.68
C ALA A 70 1.24 11.95 12.13
N ALA A 71 1.70 10.98 12.92
CA ALA A 71 1.50 11.07 14.35
C ALA A 71 2.08 12.40 14.82
N ALA A 72 1.33 13.18 15.60
CA ALA A 72 1.90 14.33 16.29
C ALA A 72 3.12 13.78 17.05
N GLU A 73 4.30 14.36 16.83
CA GLU A 73 5.45 14.06 17.68
C GLU A 73 4.96 14.23 19.11
N ALA A 74 4.82 13.12 19.84
CA ALA A 74 4.48 13.18 21.24
C ALA A 74 5.61 13.98 21.86
N THR A 75 5.32 15.23 22.19
CA THR A 75 6.24 16.18 22.81
C THR A 75 6.95 15.42 23.92
N LYS A 76 8.23 15.10 23.70
CA LYS A 76 9.08 14.58 24.77
C LYS A 76 9.16 15.71 25.79
N GLY A 77 8.44 15.53 26.90
CA GLY A 77 8.54 16.38 28.08
C GLY A 77 9.93 16.28 28.72
#